data_AF-A0A4Q9MMH4-F1
#
_entry.id   AF-A0A4Q9MMH4-F1
#
_cell.length_a   1.000
_cell.length_b   1.000
_cell.length_c   1.000
_cell.angle_alpha   90.00
_cell.angle_beta   90.00
_cell.angle_gamma   90.00
#
_symmetry.space_group_name_H-M   'P 1'
#
loop_
_entity.id
_entity.type
_entity.pdbx_description
1 polymer ?
#
loop_
_entity_poly.entity_id
_entity_poly.type
_entity_poly.pdbx_seq_one_letter_code
_entity_poly.pdbx_strand_id
1 'polypeptide(L)'
;MHGAVECHTSDAPASSKLKGTASHSHKTHLCGCCGLEHTDLNTQVGYDCESFKLRNDWEMLSASFRAKSATSKAERKKMLDETGKRYSVMDELVGWLPMSSSAIDFMHNFYGMAAHMFTEILMGGYLLDADGWRKLQEVVNSIQWPSGIGRLPSNVRWRRWVNIQCTVLWFVWRGEDDKIGRHAPKIPHNAKKKPTFDRNLIKIYRVFLYASLAERILAAKAISREEVQHGHKFLQRCCQEMITLGVHLVPNFHYAMHYPQFFRLFGPVYAWWLFAHERFNGALENVNINGHANGEMELSLMRNWITKHRLHELVSDACTDIKAQASVLTHLLSPHPCRSMF
;
A
#
# COMPACT_ATOMS: atom_id res chain seq x y z
N MET A 1 31.30 10.04 -4.72
CA MET A 1 30.05 10.51 -4.06
C MET A 1 29.89 9.66 -2.80
N HIS A 2 29.98 10.26 -1.61
CA HIS A 2 29.84 9.57 -0.32
C HIS A 2 28.40 9.72 0.18
N GLY A 3 27.46 9.02 -0.46
CA GLY A 3 26.05 8.99 -0.04
C GLY A 3 25.61 7.55 0.14
N ALA A 4 24.80 7.29 1.17
CA ALA A 4 24.16 6.02 1.42
C ALA A 4 22.64 6.19 1.32
N VAL A 5 21.96 5.16 0.84
CA VAL A 5 20.48 5.12 0.80
C VAL A 5 20.03 4.18 1.91
N GLU A 6 19.62 4.79 3.04
CA GLU A 6 19.17 4.06 4.22
C GLU A 6 17.85 3.33 3.96
N CYS A 7 16.87 4.03 3.39
CA CYS A 7 15.56 3.47 3.08
C CYS A 7 15.00 4.08 1.79
N HIS A 8 14.66 3.22 0.85
CA HIS A 8 13.87 3.54 -0.32
C HIS A 8 12.46 2.97 -0.15
N THR A 9 11.44 3.79 -0.42
CA THR A 9 10.05 3.37 -0.42
C THR A 9 9.33 3.87 -1.67
N SER A 10 8.54 2.99 -2.28
CA SER A 10 7.70 3.27 -3.44
C SER A 10 6.66 2.15 -3.58
N ASP A 11 5.68 2.33 -4.47
CA ASP A 11 4.81 1.23 -4.87
C ASP A 11 5.62 0.04 -5.42
N ALA A 12 5.04 -1.17 -5.37
CA ALA A 12 5.76 -2.39 -5.74
C ALA A 12 6.30 -2.38 -7.20
N PRO A 13 5.58 -1.90 -8.22
CA PRO A 13 6.13 -1.67 -9.57
C PRO A 13 7.35 -0.76 -9.60
N ALA A 14 7.29 0.42 -8.99
CA ALA A 14 8.39 1.38 -8.93
C ALA A 14 9.59 0.79 -8.18
N SER A 15 9.34 0.14 -7.05
CA SER A 15 10.36 -0.55 -6.26
C SER A 15 11.05 -1.65 -7.07
N SER A 16 10.30 -2.42 -7.85
CA SER A 16 10.88 -3.47 -8.70
C SER A 16 11.80 -2.89 -9.78
N LYS A 17 11.43 -1.75 -10.38
CA LYS A 17 12.26 -1.07 -11.38
C LYS A 17 13.54 -0.52 -10.74
N LEU A 18 13.42 0.18 -9.62
CA LEU A 18 14.57 0.79 -8.94
C LEU A 18 15.55 -0.27 -8.41
N LYS A 19 15.03 -1.33 -7.78
CA LYS A 19 15.85 -2.47 -7.34
C LYS A 19 16.35 -3.33 -8.48
N GLY A 20 15.86 -3.15 -9.70
CA GLY A 20 16.09 -4.07 -10.81
C GLY A 20 15.58 -5.49 -10.57
N THR A 21 14.57 -5.72 -9.71
CA THR A 21 13.97 -7.05 -9.57
C THR A 21 12.99 -7.33 -10.72
N ALA A 22 12.62 -8.59 -10.90
CA ALA A 22 11.51 -8.98 -11.74
C ALA A 22 10.20 -8.28 -11.29
N SER A 23 9.27 -8.09 -12.23
CA SER A 23 7.97 -7.51 -11.91
C SER A 23 7.09 -8.51 -11.16
N HIS A 24 6.10 -8.00 -10.45
CA HIS A 24 5.08 -8.80 -9.75
C HIS A 24 4.34 -9.81 -10.67
N SER A 25 4.38 -9.62 -11.99
CA SER A 25 3.80 -10.51 -12.99
C SER A 25 4.73 -11.65 -13.44
N HIS A 26 5.97 -11.71 -12.95
CA HIS A 26 6.91 -12.77 -13.30
C HIS A 26 6.52 -14.08 -12.61
N LYS A 27 6.47 -15.19 -13.37
CA LYS A 27 5.93 -16.47 -12.89
C LYS A 27 6.72 -17.07 -11.71
N THR A 28 8.05 -17.06 -11.80
CA THR A 28 8.96 -17.68 -10.80
C THR A 28 9.63 -16.67 -9.86
N HIS A 29 9.44 -15.38 -10.11
CA HIS A 29 10.11 -14.30 -9.38
C HIS A 29 9.13 -13.18 -9.06
N LEU A 30 7.96 -13.56 -8.57
CA LEU A 30 6.88 -12.66 -8.19
C LEU A 30 7.33 -11.69 -7.09
N CYS A 31 8.08 -12.19 -6.10
CA CYS A 31 8.50 -11.41 -4.94
C CYS A 31 9.98 -10.98 -5.03
N GLY A 32 10.21 -9.70 -4.77
CA GLY A 32 11.56 -9.13 -4.59
C GLY A 32 12.17 -9.40 -3.21
N CYS A 33 11.42 -9.99 -2.26
CA CYS A 33 11.89 -10.29 -0.90
C CYS A 33 12.15 -11.77 -0.67
N CYS A 34 11.46 -12.67 -1.37
CA CYS A 34 11.60 -14.12 -1.22
C CYS A 34 11.46 -14.85 -2.56
N GLY A 35 11.61 -16.18 -2.51
CA GLY A 35 11.49 -17.07 -3.66
C GLY A 35 10.06 -17.52 -4.01
N LEU A 36 9.01 -16.85 -3.52
CA LEU A 36 7.63 -17.26 -3.82
C LEU A 36 7.31 -17.13 -5.32
N GLU A 37 6.67 -18.15 -5.87
CA GLU A 37 6.19 -18.16 -7.26
C GLU A 37 4.72 -17.75 -7.36
N HIS A 38 4.30 -17.41 -8.58
CA HIS A 38 2.93 -17.00 -8.85
C HIS A 38 1.91 -18.13 -8.64
N THR A 39 2.34 -19.38 -8.75
CA THR A 39 1.51 -20.57 -8.45
C THR A 39 1.19 -20.69 -6.96
N ASP A 40 2.07 -20.20 -6.09
CA ASP A 40 1.92 -20.34 -4.65
C ASP A 40 1.01 -19.25 -4.05
N LEU A 41 0.83 -18.13 -4.77
CA LEU A 41 0.09 -16.94 -4.33
C LEU A 41 -1.35 -17.24 -3.89
N ASN A 42 -1.99 -18.21 -4.51
CA ASN A 42 -3.37 -18.64 -4.21
C ASN A 42 -3.41 -19.97 -3.43
N THR A 43 -2.35 -20.26 -2.67
CA THR A 43 -2.25 -21.45 -1.83
C THR A 43 -1.87 -21.06 -0.40
N GLN A 44 -1.99 -21.99 0.55
CA GLN A 44 -1.58 -21.74 1.94
C GLN A 44 -0.07 -21.48 2.07
N VAL A 45 0.75 -22.02 1.16
CA VAL A 45 2.21 -21.83 1.15
C VAL A 45 2.57 -20.35 0.99
N GLY A 46 1.81 -19.58 0.20
CA GLY A 46 2.03 -18.14 0.01
C GLY A 46 1.86 -17.27 1.26
N TYR A 47 1.36 -17.85 2.35
CA TYR A 47 1.06 -17.19 3.61
C TYR A 47 1.60 -17.95 4.82
N ASP A 48 2.51 -18.90 4.60
CA ASP A 48 3.30 -19.54 5.65
C ASP A 48 4.65 -18.85 5.78
N CYS A 49 4.69 -17.79 6.58
CA CYS A 49 5.83 -16.87 6.63
C CYS A 49 7.11 -17.53 7.15
N GLU A 50 6.99 -18.59 7.95
CA GLU A 50 8.11 -19.30 8.56
C GLU A 50 8.84 -20.19 7.54
N SER A 51 8.18 -20.61 6.46
CA SER A 51 8.79 -21.41 5.39
C SER A 51 9.39 -20.59 4.24
N PHE A 52 9.26 -19.26 4.28
CA PHE A 52 9.77 -18.40 3.22
C PHE A 52 11.29 -18.45 3.11
N LYS A 53 11.77 -18.75 1.89
CA LYS A 53 13.17 -18.56 1.52
C LYS A 53 13.39 -17.11 1.11
N LEU A 54 13.86 -16.30 2.05
CA LEU A 54 14.19 -14.89 1.79
C LEU A 54 15.36 -14.80 0.81
N ARG A 55 15.33 -13.77 -0.04
CA ARG A 55 16.43 -13.46 -0.96
C ARG A 55 17.61 -12.90 -0.17
N ASN A 56 18.81 -13.25 -0.60
CA ASN A 56 20.04 -12.72 -0.04
C ASN A 56 20.51 -11.50 -0.86
N ASP A 57 20.77 -10.37 -0.18
CA ASP A 57 21.19 -9.14 -0.84
C ASP A 57 22.49 -9.30 -1.66
N TRP A 58 23.46 -10.04 -1.15
CA TRP A 58 24.75 -10.24 -1.83
C TRP A 58 24.61 -11.12 -3.07
N GLU A 59 23.73 -12.13 -3.03
CA GLU A 59 23.39 -12.92 -4.21
C GLU A 59 22.69 -12.06 -5.27
N MET A 60 21.79 -11.17 -4.84
CA MET A 60 21.13 -10.21 -5.73
C MET A 60 22.12 -9.22 -6.35
N LEU A 61 23.06 -8.70 -5.58
CA LEU A 61 24.12 -7.81 -6.09
C LEU A 61 25.03 -8.57 -7.08
N SER A 62 25.45 -9.79 -6.74
CA SER A 62 26.24 -10.64 -7.65
C SER A 62 25.50 -10.91 -8.96
N ALA A 63 24.21 -11.25 -8.92
CA ALA A 63 23.38 -11.42 -10.11
C ALA A 63 23.25 -10.12 -10.92
N SER A 64 23.13 -8.98 -10.25
CA SER A 64 23.07 -7.65 -10.89
C SER A 64 24.32 -7.33 -11.69
N PHE A 65 25.52 -7.51 -11.10
CA PHE A 65 26.79 -7.23 -11.77
C PHE A 65 27.07 -8.22 -12.90
N ARG A 66 26.67 -9.50 -12.76
CA ARG A 66 26.68 -10.45 -13.88
C ARG A 66 25.77 -10.00 -15.03
N ALA A 67 24.57 -9.53 -14.71
CA ALA A 67 23.63 -8.97 -15.70
C ALA A 67 24.13 -7.68 -16.36
N LYS A 68 24.97 -6.89 -15.67
CA LYS A 68 25.63 -5.71 -16.23
C LYS A 68 26.65 -6.09 -17.31
N SER A 69 27.41 -7.17 -17.09
CA SER A 69 28.41 -7.67 -18.04
C SER A 69 27.81 -8.33 -19.28
N ALA A 70 26.52 -8.70 -19.26
CA ALA A 70 25.84 -9.30 -20.40
C ALA A 70 25.75 -8.31 -21.58
N THR A 71 26.13 -8.77 -22.78
CA THR A 71 26.23 -7.92 -23.98
C THR A 71 24.96 -7.91 -24.82
N SER A 72 24.11 -8.93 -24.69
CA SER A 72 22.89 -9.08 -25.49
C SER A 72 21.61 -8.95 -24.67
N LYS A 73 20.51 -8.52 -25.32
CA LYS A 73 19.18 -8.48 -24.69
C LYS A 73 18.69 -9.87 -24.28
N ALA A 74 19.00 -10.90 -25.08
CA ALA A 74 18.60 -12.28 -24.81
C ALA A 74 19.29 -12.82 -23.56
N GLU A 75 20.59 -12.56 -23.39
CA GLU A 75 21.36 -12.95 -22.21
C GLU A 75 20.84 -12.25 -20.95
N ARG A 76 20.58 -10.94 -21.00
CA ARG A 76 19.97 -10.21 -19.87
C ARG A 76 18.60 -10.76 -19.49
N LYS A 77 17.78 -11.15 -20.47
CA LYS A 77 16.49 -11.78 -20.20
C LYS A 77 16.69 -13.15 -19.53
N LYS A 78 17.59 -13.98 -20.04
CA LYS A 78 17.89 -15.28 -19.43
C LYS A 78 18.34 -15.13 -17.97
N MET A 79 19.24 -14.19 -17.68
CA MET A 79 19.69 -13.93 -16.31
C MET A 79 18.55 -13.45 -15.40
N LEU A 80 17.63 -12.62 -15.92
CA LEU A 80 16.43 -12.22 -15.17
C LEU A 80 15.53 -13.42 -14.88
N ASP A 81 15.30 -14.29 -15.86
CA ASP A 81 14.41 -15.45 -15.71
C ASP A 81 14.98 -16.47 -14.72
N GLU A 82 16.32 -16.56 -14.59
CA GLU A 82 17.03 -17.47 -13.69
C GLU A 82 17.19 -16.92 -12.26
N THR A 83 17.42 -15.60 -12.12
CA THR A 83 17.79 -14.99 -10.83
C THR A 83 16.73 -14.05 -10.26
N GLY A 84 15.83 -13.55 -11.10
CA GLY A 84 14.88 -12.50 -10.75
C GLY A 84 15.49 -11.11 -10.67
N LYS A 85 16.72 -10.92 -11.16
CA LYS A 85 17.48 -9.66 -11.05
C LYS A 85 17.98 -9.17 -12.40
N ARG A 86 17.87 -7.85 -12.59
CA ARG A 86 18.51 -7.03 -13.63
C ARG A 86 19.53 -6.12 -12.98
N TYR A 87 20.44 -5.59 -13.80
CA TYR A 87 21.29 -4.49 -13.38
C TYR A 87 20.46 -3.26 -13.00
N SER A 88 20.78 -2.65 -11.86
CA SER A 88 20.32 -1.30 -11.48
C SER A 88 21.53 -0.45 -11.11
N VAL A 89 21.50 0.82 -11.50
CA VAL A 89 22.54 1.80 -11.12
C VAL A 89 22.64 1.95 -9.59
N MET A 90 21.55 1.71 -8.86
CA MET A 90 21.55 1.73 -7.40
C MET A 90 22.51 0.69 -6.81
N ASP A 91 22.74 -0.42 -7.51
CA ASP A 91 23.62 -1.50 -7.05
C ASP A 91 25.11 -1.11 -7.07
N GLU A 92 25.46 0.05 -7.65
CA GLU A 92 26.80 0.65 -7.55
C GLU A 92 26.98 1.48 -6.26
N LEU A 93 25.91 1.83 -5.57
CA LEU A 93 25.97 2.66 -4.37
C LEU A 93 26.45 1.84 -3.18
N VAL A 94 27.44 2.38 -2.46
CA VAL A 94 27.95 1.77 -1.22
C VAL A 94 26.84 1.74 -0.18
N GLY A 95 26.61 0.57 0.41
CA GLY A 95 25.58 0.36 1.43
C GLY A 95 24.16 0.10 0.89
N TRP A 96 23.96 0.17 -0.43
CA TRP A 96 22.68 -0.23 -1.03
C TRP A 96 22.51 -1.75 -1.00
N LEU A 97 21.45 -2.20 -0.35
CA LEU A 97 21.06 -3.61 -0.29
C LEU A 97 19.66 -3.74 -0.93
N PRO A 98 19.52 -4.39 -2.10
CA PRO A 98 18.28 -4.37 -2.87
C PRO A 98 17.02 -4.77 -2.10
N MET A 99 17.10 -5.78 -1.24
CA MET A 99 16.01 -6.23 -0.38
C MET A 99 15.96 -5.41 0.91
N SER A 100 17.09 -5.29 1.61
CA SER A 100 17.12 -4.69 2.96
C SER A 100 16.95 -3.16 2.97
N SER A 101 17.36 -2.44 1.92
CA SER A 101 17.25 -0.98 1.83
C SER A 101 15.95 -0.50 1.17
N SER A 102 15.04 -1.41 0.78
CA SER A 102 13.83 -1.02 0.03
C SER A 102 12.56 -1.61 0.65
N ALA A 103 11.93 -0.88 1.56
CA ALA A 103 10.67 -1.29 2.17
C ALA A 103 9.54 -1.37 1.14
N ILE A 104 8.65 -2.36 1.31
CA ILE A 104 7.38 -2.41 0.60
C ILE A 104 6.47 -1.36 1.23
N ASP A 105 6.16 -0.28 0.52
CA ASP A 105 5.35 0.79 1.08
C ASP A 105 4.01 0.29 1.64
N PHE A 106 3.78 0.58 2.92
CA PHE A 106 2.63 0.08 3.67
C PHE A 106 1.35 0.70 3.13
N MET A 107 1.36 1.98 2.79
CA MET A 107 0.19 2.70 2.31
C MET A 107 -0.34 2.08 1.01
N HIS A 108 0.46 2.07 -0.06
CA HIS A 108 0.06 1.54 -1.35
C HIS A 108 -0.25 0.05 -1.28
N ASN A 109 0.53 -0.72 -0.53
CA ASN A 109 0.31 -2.16 -0.44
C ASN A 109 -0.97 -2.51 0.33
N PHE A 110 -1.10 -2.03 1.57
CA PHE A 110 -2.22 -2.36 2.45
C PHE A 110 -3.53 -1.80 1.91
N TYR A 111 -3.55 -0.55 1.46
CA TYR A 111 -4.78 0.06 0.97
C TYR A 111 -5.14 -0.43 -0.44
N GLY A 112 -4.17 -0.94 -1.21
CA GLY A 112 -4.45 -1.77 -2.39
C GLY A 112 -5.16 -3.09 -2.04
N MET A 113 -4.77 -3.75 -0.94
CA MET A 113 -5.51 -4.92 -0.43
C MET A 113 -6.93 -4.54 0.00
N ALA A 114 -7.09 -3.42 0.71
CA ALA A 114 -8.41 -2.94 1.14
C ALA A 114 -9.33 -2.64 -0.06
N ALA A 115 -8.78 -2.00 -1.11
CA ALA A 115 -9.48 -1.77 -2.36
C ALA A 115 -9.92 -3.09 -3.01
N HIS A 116 -9.01 -4.07 -3.13
CA HIS A 116 -9.32 -5.41 -3.65
C HIS A 116 -10.40 -6.13 -2.84
N MET A 117 -10.34 -6.07 -1.51
CA MET A 117 -11.35 -6.64 -0.63
C MET A 117 -12.73 -6.00 -0.85
N PHE A 118 -12.78 -4.68 -1.05
CA PHE A 118 -14.02 -3.99 -1.34
C PHE A 118 -14.57 -4.35 -2.73
N THR A 119 -13.74 -4.31 -3.77
CA THR A 119 -14.20 -4.50 -5.15
C THR A 119 -14.43 -5.96 -5.50
N GLU A 120 -13.53 -6.88 -5.15
CA GLU A 120 -13.61 -8.28 -5.57
C GLU A 120 -14.39 -9.15 -4.58
N ILE A 121 -14.34 -8.86 -3.27
CA ILE A 121 -15.05 -9.64 -2.26
C ILE A 121 -16.43 -9.04 -1.98
N LEU A 122 -16.51 -7.78 -1.55
CA LEU A 122 -17.79 -7.17 -1.17
C LEU A 122 -18.71 -6.95 -2.38
N MET A 123 -18.24 -6.22 -3.39
CA MET A 123 -19.00 -5.94 -4.61
C MET A 123 -19.05 -7.16 -5.55
N GLY A 124 -17.89 -7.74 -5.90
CA GLY A 124 -17.79 -8.90 -6.79
C GLY A 124 -18.44 -10.17 -6.22
N GLY A 125 -18.51 -10.29 -4.91
CA GLY A 125 -19.25 -11.34 -4.20
C GLY A 125 -20.75 -11.13 -4.13
N TYR A 126 -21.28 -9.98 -4.58
CA TYR A 126 -22.69 -9.60 -4.37
C TYR A 126 -23.11 -9.77 -2.91
N LEU A 127 -22.25 -9.38 -1.96
CA LEU A 127 -22.50 -9.60 -0.53
C LEU A 127 -23.45 -8.56 0.08
N LEU A 128 -23.83 -7.57 -0.72
CA LEU A 128 -24.82 -6.56 -0.43
C LEU A 128 -25.84 -6.54 -1.57
N ASP A 129 -27.11 -6.72 -1.23
CA ASP A 129 -28.22 -6.44 -2.13
C ASP A 129 -28.61 -4.96 -2.05
N ALA A 130 -29.70 -4.56 -2.71
CA ALA A 130 -30.14 -3.16 -2.72
C ALA A 130 -30.39 -2.60 -1.31
N ASP A 131 -30.95 -3.40 -0.41
CA ASP A 131 -31.18 -3.01 0.98
C ASP A 131 -29.85 -2.92 1.76
N GLY A 132 -28.95 -3.86 1.55
CA GLY A 132 -27.61 -3.83 2.14
C GLY A 132 -26.81 -2.58 1.74
N TRP A 133 -26.86 -2.17 0.48
CA TRP A 133 -26.22 -0.93 0.02
C TRP A 133 -26.85 0.32 0.64
N ARG A 134 -28.19 0.36 0.74
CA ARG A 134 -28.90 1.44 1.42
C ARG A 134 -28.49 1.56 2.88
N LYS A 135 -28.49 0.44 3.62
CA LYS A 135 -28.04 0.38 5.03
C LYS A 135 -26.60 0.83 5.19
N LEU A 136 -25.70 0.38 4.31
CA LEU A 136 -24.30 0.79 4.33
C LEU A 136 -24.17 2.32 4.21
N GLN A 137 -24.89 2.92 3.26
CA GLN A 137 -24.89 4.37 3.05
C GLN A 137 -25.46 5.12 4.25
N GLU A 138 -26.57 4.64 4.82
CA GLU A 138 -27.19 5.21 6.04
C GLU A 138 -26.22 5.20 7.23
N VAL A 139 -25.56 4.06 7.49
CA VAL A 139 -24.60 3.92 8.58
C VAL A 139 -23.38 4.82 8.35
N VAL A 140 -22.81 4.84 7.14
CA VAL A 140 -21.64 5.68 6.85
C VAL A 140 -21.97 7.18 6.99
N ASN A 141 -23.16 7.60 6.57
CA ASN A 141 -23.61 8.99 6.66
C ASN A 141 -23.95 9.42 8.09
N SER A 142 -24.30 8.48 8.98
CA SER A 142 -24.58 8.78 10.39
C SER A 142 -23.32 8.95 11.25
N ILE A 143 -22.14 8.54 10.73
CA ILE A 143 -20.87 8.70 11.45
C ILE A 143 -20.54 10.18 11.62
N GLN A 144 -20.44 10.60 12.88
CA GLN A 144 -19.89 11.91 13.23
C GLN A 144 -18.36 11.86 13.19
N TRP A 145 -17.77 12.56 12.23
CA TRP A 145 -16.32 12.63 12.05
C TRP A 145 -15.73 13.76 12.91
N PRO A 146 -14.64 13.53 13.67
CA PRO A 146 -13.92 14.60 14.35
C PRO A 146 -13.48 15.69 13.37
N SER A 147 -13.47 16.95 13.80
CA SER A 147 -13.17 18.10 12.92
C SER A 147 -11.81 18.02 12.20
N GLY A 148 -10.81 17.37 12.80
CA GLY A 148 -9.50 17.10 12.18
C GLY A 148 -9.49 15.95 11.16
N ILE A 149 -10.59 15.22 11.02
CA ILE A 149 -10.77 14.11 10.09
C ILE A 149 -11.89 14.53 9.14
N GLY A 150 -11.55 15.06 7.95
CA GLY A 150 -12.57 15.39 6.94
C GLY A 150 -13.51 14.20 6.68
N ARG A 151 -14.75 14.43 6.22
CA ARG A 151 -15.69 13.35 5.83
C ARG A 151 -15.03 12.38 4.84
N LEU A 152 -15.53 11.15 4.72
CA LEU A 152 -15.22 10.34 3.53
C LEU A 152 -15.63 11.20 2.30
N PRO A 153 -14.69 11.58 1.41
CA PRO A 153 -15.06 12.24 0.16
C PRO A 153 -15.93 11.28 -0.66
N SER A 154 -16.47 11.76 -1.79
CA SER A 154 -17.09 10.89 -2.81
C SER A 154 -16.21 9.71 -3.23
N ASN A 155 -14.91 9.76 -2.93
CA ASN A 155 -13.92 8.71 -3.14
C ASN A 155 -13.58 8.04 -1.79
N VAL A 156 -13.60 6.71 -1.75
CA VAL A 156 -13.34 5.92 -0.54
C VAL A 156 -11.88 6.11 -0.11
N ARG A 157 -11.66 6.86 0.98
CA ARG A 157 -10.35 6.88 1.64
C ARG A 157 -10.12 5.55 2.34
N TRP A 158 -9.41 4.63 1.69
CA TRP A 158 -9.18 3.26 2.15
C TRP A 158 -8.72 3.13 3.60
N ARG A 159 -7.81 4.00 4.06
CA ARG A 159 -7.40 4.06 5.47
C ARG A 159 -8.57 4.19 6.43
N ARG A 160 -9.53 5.08 6.13
CA ARG A 160 -10.70 5.28 6.97
C ARG A 160 -11.68 4.14 6.84
N TRP A 161 -11.91 3.67 5.62
CA TRP A 161 -12.77 2.53 5.35
C TRP A 161 -12.33 1.32 6.18
N VAL A 162 -11.05 0.96 6.13
CA VAL A 162 -10.52 -0.18 6.90
C VAL A 162 -10.78 -0.04 8.41
N ASN A 163 -10.72 1.17 8.94
CA ASN A 163 -10.96 1.40 10.37
C ASN A 163 -12.45 1.29 10.77
N ILE A 164 -13.39 1.49 9.85
CA ILE A 164 -14.83 1.47 10.15
C ILE A 164 -15.57 0.26 9.57
N GLN A 165 -14.98 -0.44 8.59
CA GLN A 165 -15.66 -1.46 7.80
C GLN A 165 -16.26 -2.57 8.66
N CYS A 166 -15.63 -2.96 9.76
CA CYS A 166 -16.17 -4.01 10.62
C CYS A 166 -17.43 -3.57 11.36
N THR A 167 -17.47 -2.33 11.82
CA THR A 167 -18.65 -1.76 12.46
C THR A 167 -19.76 -1.61 11.43
N VAL A 168 -19.44 -1.04 10.26
CA VAL A 168 -20.40 -0.84 9.18
C VAL A 168 -20.98 -2.17 8.70
N LEU A 169 -20.14 -3.15 8.36
CA LEU A 169 -20.58 -4.45 7.86
C LEU A 169 -21.35 -5.24 8.92
N TRP A 170 -21.03 -5.08 10.21
CA TRP A 170 -21.83 -5.68 11.27
C TRP A 170 -23.24 -5.09 11.31
N PHE A 171 -23.39 -3.77 11.25
CA PHE A 171 -24.71 -3.13 11.19
C PHE A 171 -25.52 -3.54 9.95
N VAL A 172 -24.83 -3.77 8.83
CA VAL A 172 -25.47 -4.15 7.56
C VAL A 172 -25.89 -5.61 7.53
N TRP A 173 -25.07 -6.52 8.09
CA TRP A 173 -25.31 -7.96 8.03
C TRP A 173 -25.94 -8.58 9.29
N ARG A 174 -26.06 -7.84 10.39
CA ARG A 174 -26.73 -8.34 11.60
C ARG A 174 -28.23 -8.52 11.35
N GLY A 175 -28.78 -9.61 11.88
CA GLY A 175 -30.21 -9.82 12.02
C GLY A 175 -30.79 -9.04 13.20
N GLU A 176 -32.08 -9.26 13.47
CA GLU A 176 -32.78 -8.69 14.64
C GLU A 176 -32.22 -9.20 15.98
N ASP A 177 -31.52 -10.34 15.97
CA ASP A 177 -30.88 -10.94 17.13
C ASP A 177 -29.43 -10.46 17.34
N ASP A 178 -29.02 -9.39 16.64
CA ASP A 178 -27.67 -8.81 16.66
C ASP A 178 -26.55 -9.76 16.21
N LYS A 179 -26.88 -10.84 15.49
CA LYS A 179 -25.91 -11.80 14.94
C LYS A 179 -25.84 -11.72 13.41
N ILE A 180 -24.63 -11.92 12.88
CA ILE A 180 -24.42 -12.04 11.44
C ILE A 180 -24.87 -13.43 10.98
N GLY A 181 -25.79 -13.46 10.02
CA GLY A 181 -26.24 -14.70 9.38
C GLY A 181 -25.13 -15.37 8.56
N ARG A 182 -25.27 -16.67 8.24
CA ARG A 182 -24.28 -17.38 7.42
C ARG A 182 -24.42 -17.13 5.92
N HIS A 183 -25.62 -16.84 5.46
CA HIS A 183 -25.97 -16.85 4.04
C HIS A 183 -25.88 -15.45 3.44
N ALA A 184 -25.09 -15.29 2.38
CA ALA A 184 -25.08 -14.08 1.58
C ALA A 184 -26.40 -13.90 0.79
N PRO A 185 -26.73 -12.65 0.40
CA PRO A 185 -27.87 -12.38 -0.48
C PRO A 185 -27.83 -13.21 -1.77
N LYS A 186 -28.99 -13.41 -2.40
CA LYS A 186 -29.06 -14.09 -3.69
C LYS A 186 -28.28 -13.29 -4.74
N ILE A 187 -27.55 -14.00 -5.60
CA ILE A 187 -26.86 -13.37 -6.72
C ILE A 187 -27.92 -12.88 -7.72
N PRO A 188 -27.86 -11.64 -8.21
CA PRO A 188 -28.77 -11.13 -9.23
C PRO A 188 -28.77 -12.02 -10.48
N HIS A 189 -29.94 -12.28 -11.07
CA HIS A 189 -30.04 -13.12 -12.27
C HIS A 189 -29.23 -12.55 -13.46
N ASN A 190 -29.13 -11.23 -13.56
CA ASN A 190 -28.39 -10.51 -14.60
C ASN A 190 -26.90 -10.26 -14.25
N ALA A 191 -26.35 -10.94 -13.24
CA ALA A 191 -24.95 -10.80 -12.85
C ALA A 191 -24.02 -11.21 -14.01
N LYS A 192 -23.18 -10.28 -14.48
CA LYS A 192 -22.23 -10.51 -15.58
C LYS A 192 -21.15 -11.54 -15.23
N LYS A 193 -20.71 -11.56 -13.98
CA LYS A 193 -19.69 -12.49 -13.47
C LYS A 193 -20.19 -13.06 -12.15
N LYS A 194 -20.27 -14.38 -12.03
CA LYS A 194 -20.65 -15.03 -10.77
C LYS A 194 -19.41 -15.20 -9.89
N PRO A 195 -19.51 -14.92 -8.57
CA PRO A 195 -18.42 -15.19 -7.64
C PRO A 195 -18.09 -16.68 -7.58
N THR A 196 -16.81 -16.99 -7.49
CA THR A 196 -16.27 -18.37 -7.45
C THR A 196 -15.87 -18.83 -6.06
N PHE A 197 -15.93 -17.93 -5.07
CA PHE A 197 -15.54 -18.19 -3.69
C PHE A 197 -16.75 -18.46 -2.79
N ASP A 198 -16.55 -19.12 -1.65
CA ASP A 198 -17.56 -19.37 -0.63
C ASP A 198 -18.06 -18.04 -0.04
N ARG A 199 -19.38 -17.81 -0.14
CA ARG A 199 -20.04 -16.56 0.28
C ARG A 199 -20.57 -16.63 1.72
N ASN A 200 -19.85 -17.34 2.60
CA ASN A 200 -20.20 -17.44 4.01
C ASN A 200 -19.94 -16.10 4.73
N LEU A 201 -20.99 -15.36 5.07
CA LEU A 201 -20.88 -14.00 5.61
C LEU A 201 -20.12 -13.95 6.96
N ILE A 202 -20.23 -14.96 7.82
CA ILE A 202 -19.52 -14.97 9.11
C ILE A 202 -18.01 -15.10 8.89
N LYS A 203 -17.59 -15.99 7.99
CA LYS A 203 -16.17 -16.16 7.64
C LYS A 203 -15.63 -14.91 6.92
N ILE A 204 -16.40 -14.36 5.99
CA ILE A 204 -16.01 -13.13 5.28
C ILE A 204 -15.93 -11.95 6.25
N TYR A 205 -16.88 -11.80 7.17
CA TYR A 205 -16.81 -10.78 8.20
C TYR A 205 -15.51 -10.88 9.02
N ARG A 206 -15.09 -12.11 9.35
CA ARG A 206 -13.83 -12.36 10.04
C ARG A 206 -12.61 -11.92 9.23
N VAL A 207 -12.62 -12.09 7.90
CA VAL A 207 -11.57 -11.56 7.01
C VAL A 207 -11.47 -10.03 7.15
N PHE A 208 -12.60 -9.32 7.06
CA PHE A 208 -12.64 -7.85 7.24
C PHE A 208 -12.21 -7.44 8.66
N LEU A 209 -12.58 -8.22 9.68
CA LEU A 209 -12.15 -8.01 11.07
C LEU A 209 -10.65 -8.13 11.23
N TYR A 210 -10.05 -9.20 10.71
CA TYR A 210 -8.60 -9.39 10.75
C TYR A 210 -7.85 -8.29 10.03
N ALA A 211 -8.31 -7.86 8.84
CA ALA A 211 -7.70 -6.73 8.13
C ALA A 211 -7.77 -5.44 8.97
N SER A 212 -8.90 -5.15 9.62
CA SER A 212 -9.08 -3.93 10.41
C SER A 212 -8.23 -3.93 11.69
N LEU A 213 -8.14 -5.07 12.37
CA LEU A 213 -7.28 -5.26 13.54
C LEU A 213 -5.80 -5.13 13.17
N ALA A 214 -5.39 -5.75 12.07
CA ALA A 214 -4.03 -5.65 11.57
C ALA A 214 -3.64 -4.21 11.23
N GLU A 215 -4.49 -3.49 10.48
CA GLU A 215 -4.21 -2.10 10.10
C GLU A 215 -4.06 -1.23 11.34
N ARG A 216 -4.99 -1.35 12.30
CA ARG A 216 -4.98 -0.55 13.52
C ARG A 216 -3.73 -0.75 14.35
N ILE A 217 -3.24 -1.99 14.46
CA ILE A 217 -2.02 -2.30 15.22
C ILE A 217 -0.79 -1.84 14.44
N LEU A 218 -0.65 -2.25 13.18
CA LEU A 218 0.56 -2.00 12.37
C LEU A 218 0.72 -0.53 11.99
N ALA A 219 -0.38 0.22 11.87
CA ALA A 219 -0.37 1.66 11.61
C ALA A 219 -0.28 2.52 12.90
N ALA A 220 0.12 1.94 14.03
CA ALA A 220 0.39 2.70 15.24
C ALA A 220 1.62 3.60 15.07
N LYS A 221 1.60 4.79 15.71
CA LYS A 221 2.71 5.75 15.68
C LYS A 221 3.94 5.26 16.43
N ALA A 222 3.70 4.52 17.52
CA ALA A 222 4.71 3.82 18.30
C ALA A 222 4.25 2.38 18.40
N ILE A 223 5.17 1.44 18.21
CA ILE A 223 4.85 0.01 18.14
C ILE A 223 6.03 -0.81 18.65
N SER A 224 5.73 -1.81 19.47
CA SER A 224 6.68 -2.81 19.97
C SER A 224 6.84 -3.97 18.97
N ARG A 225 7.86 -4.81 19.18
CA ARG A 225 8.08 -6.00 18.33
C ARG A 225 6.94 -7.00 18.48
N GLU A 226 6.40 -7.13 19.69
CA GLU A 226 5.30 -8.01 20.05
C GLU A 226 4.01 -7.56 19.36
N GLU A 227 3.74 -6.25 19.33
CA GLU A 227 2.60 -5.69 18.59
C GLU A 227 2.74 -5.90 17.09
N VAL A 228 3.94 -5.74 16.51
CA VAL A 228 4.20 -6.06 15.09
C VAL A 228 3.85 -7.52 14.81
N GLN A 229 4.31 -8.46 15.63
CA GLN A 229 4.00 -9.89 15.47
C GLN A 229 2.50 -10.14 15.60
N HIS A 230 1.82 -9.50 16.56
CA HIS A 230 0.39 -9.65 16.77
C HIS A 230 -0.43 -9.13 15.58
N GLY A 231 -0.15 -7.91 15.12
CA GLY A 231 -0.80 -7.31 13.95
C GLY A 231 -0.55 -8.13 12.68
N HIS A 232 0.67 -8.62 12.49
CA HIS A 232 1.03 -9.47 11.37
C HIS A 232 0.31 -10.82 11.39
N LYS A 233 0.12 -11.42 12.57
CA LYS A 233 -0.66 -12.67 12.71
C LYS A 233 -2.11 -12.51 12.27
N PHE A 234 -2.72 -11.34 12.48
CA PHE A 234 -4.04 -11.06 11.92
C PHE A 234 -4.02 -10.96 10.39
N LEU A 235 -2.99 -10.35 9.78
CA LEU A 235 -2.85 -10.36 8.31
C LEU A 235 -2.69 -11.75 7.75
N GLN A 236 -1.86 -12.58 8.39
CA GLN A 236 -1.66 -13.96 7.98
C GLN A 236 -2.99 -14.72 8.01
N ARG A 237 -3.73 -14.63 9.13
CA ARG A 237 -5.07 -15.24 9.27
C ARG A 237 -6.08 -14.71 8.25
N CYS A 238 -6.03 -13.41 7.96
CA CYS A 238 -6.86 -12.78 6.93
C CYS A 238 -6.65 -13.50 5.58
N CYS A 239 -5.39 -13.63 5.15
CA CYS A 239 -5.06 -14.26 3.88
C CYS A 239 -5.37 -15.76 3.85
N GLN A 240 -5.04 -16.49 4.91
CA GLN A 240 -5.32 -17.93 5.03
C GLN A 240 -6.82 -18.26 5.02
N GLU A 241 -7.65 -17.43 5.66
CA GLU A 241 -9.11 -17.56 5.62
C GLU A 241 -9.65 -17.23 4.22
N MET A 242 -9.11 -16.21 3.53
CA MET A 242 -9.45 -15.91 2.13
C MET A 242 -9.11 -17.07 1.19
N ILE A 243 -7.94 -17.71 1.34
CA ILE A 243 -7.59 -18.92 0.58
C ILE A 243 -8.57 -20.06 0.87
N THR A 244 -8.94 -20.27 2.13
CA THR A 244 -9.91 -21.30 2.53
C THR A 244 -11.30 -21.05 1.93
N LEU A 245 -11.68 -19.79 1.75
CA LEU A 245 -12.91 -19.38 1.07
C LEU A 245 -12.81 -19.51 -0.46
N GLY A 246 -11.62 -19.72 -1.04
CA GLY A 246 -11.41 -19.73 -2.49
C GLY A 246 -11.36 -18.34 -3.12
N VAL A 247 -11.07 -17.31 -2.32
CA VAL A 247 -10.87 -15.94 -2.82
C VAL A 247 -9.53 -15.87 -3.54
N HIS A 248 -9.52 -15.34 -4.76
CA HIS A 248 -8.30 -15.11 -5.51
C HIS A 248 -7.55 -13.87 -4.98
N LEU A 249 -6.31 -14.07 -4.55
CA LEU A 249 -5.43 -13.06 -3.99
C LEU A 249 -4.43 -12.54 -5.02
N VAL A 250 -4.13 -11.25 -4.92
CA VAL A 250 -3.14 -10.52 -5.75
C VAL A 250 -1.82 -10.34 -4.99
N PRO A 251 -0.70 -9.99 -5.65
CA PRO A 251 0.63 -9.95 -5.03
C PRO A 251 0.72 -9.13 -3.75
N ASN A 252 -0.10 -8.07 -3.61
CA ASN A 252 -0.12 -7.23 -2.41
C ASN A 252 -0.34 -8.01 -1.10
N PHE A 253 -1.17 -9.05 -1.13
CA PHE A 253 -1.45 -9.88 0.04
C PHE A 253 -0.20 -10.64 0.49
N HIS A 254 0.58 -11.17 -0.45
CA HIS A 254 1.85 -11.82 -0.14
C HIS A 254 2.92 -10.81 0.31
N TYR A 255 3.00 -9.64 -0.33
CA TYR A 255 3.92 -8.58 0.09
C TYR A 255 3.72 -8.13 1.54
N ALA A 256 2.48 -8.13 2.02
CA ALA A 256 2.18 -7.83 3.42
C ALA A 256 2.79 -8.83 4.40
N MET A 257 3.11 -10.05 3.96
CA MET A 257 3.77 -11.07 4.79
C MET A 257 5.24 -10.72 5.12
N HIS A 258 5.80 -9.73 4.43
CA HIS A 258 7.16 -9.24 4.68
C HIS A 258 7.20 -8.05 5.64
N TYR A 259 6.07 -7.50 6.09
CA TYR A 259 6.09 -6.32 6.97
C TYR A 259 6.98 -6.44 8.21
N PRO A 260 7.00 -7.56 8.96
CA PRO A 260 7.81 -7.64 10.19
C PRO A 260 9.29 -7.32 9.98
N GLN A 261 9.85 -7.68 8.83
CA GLN A 261 11.26 -7.41 8.51
C GLN A 261 11.50 -5.90 8.33
N PHE A 262 10.55 -5.18 7.71
CA PHE A 262 10.66 -3.74 7.49
C PHE A 262 10.41 -2.95 8.77
N PHE A 263 9.53 -3.41 9.65
CA PHE A 263 9.41 -2.83 11.01
C PHE A 263 10.72 -2.97 11.79
N ARG A 264 11.45 -4.09 11.63
CA ARG A 264 12.74 -4.31 12.29
C ARG A 264 13.82 -3.37 11.79
N LEU A 265 13.81 -3.05 10.49
CA LEU A 265 14.83 -2.23 9.83
C LEU A 265 14.55 -0.73 9.96
N PHE A 266 13.29 -0.33 9.80
CA PHE A 266 12.91 1.08 9.62
C PHE A 266 11.98 1.62 10.71
N GLY A 267 11.60 0.78 11.69
CA GLY A 267 10.68 1.16 12.75
C GLY A 267 9.22 1.25 12.28
N PRO A 268 8.37 2.04 12.97
CA PRO A 268 6.96 2.17 12.66
C PRO A 268 6.72 2.62 11.22
N VAL A 269 5.59 2.21 10.60
CA VAL A 269 5.24 2.59 9.22
C VAL A 269 5.24 4.10 8.98
N TYR A 270 5.02 4.90 10.02
CA TYR A 270 5.10 6.36 9.95
C TYR A 270 6.44 6.89 9.44
N ALA A 271 7.54 6.15 9.63
CA ALA A 271 8.87 6.53 9.18
C ALA A 271 9.08 6.29 7.68
N TRP A 272 8.30 5.41 7.04
CA TRP A 272 8.60 4.93 5.70
C TRP A 272 7.38 4.81 4.77
N TRP A 273 6.16 5.14 5.22
CA TRP A 273 4.99 5.18 4.36
C TRP A 273 4.89 6.48 3.53
N LEU A 274 4.15 6.43 2.43
CA LEU A 274 4.19 7.51 1.44
C LEU A 274 3.12 8.60 1.54
N PHE A 275 2.29 8.65 2.59
CA PHE A 275 1.26 9.70 2.71
C PHE A 275 1.81 11.13 2.64
N ALA A 276 2.98 11.39 3.24
CA ALA A 276 3.61 12.70 3.19
C ALA A 276 4.10 13.03 1.76
N HIS A 277 4.67 12.03 1.07
CA HIS A 277 5.15 12.14 -0.30
C HIS A 277 4.01 12.38 -1.28
N GLU A 278 2.87 11.68 -1.15
CA GLU A 278 1.68 11.92 -1.98
C GLU A 278 1.13 13.35 -1.82
N ARG A 279 1.19 13.89 -0.60
CA ARG A 279 0.84 15.29 -0.37
C ARG A 279 1.78 16.26 -1.09
N PHE A 280 3.07 15.93 -1.16
CA PHE A 280 4.05 16.72 -1.91
C PHE A 280 3.89 16.53 -3.42
N ASN A 281 3.58 15.33 -3.91
CA ASN A 281 3.26 15.06 -5.31
C ASN A 281 2.09 15.94 -5.76
N GLY A 282 0.99 15.95 -5.00
CA GLY A 282 -0.14 16.85 -5.30
C GLY A 282 0.25 18.33 -5.27
N ALA A 283 1.20 18.74 -4.44
CA ALA A 283 1.71 20.12 -4.46
C ALA A 283 2.56 20.43 -5.70
N LEU A 284 3.28 19.43 -6.24
CA LEU A 284 4.07 19.51 -7.47
C LEU A 284 3.18 19.49 -8.73
N GLU A 285 2.11 18.70 -8.73
CA GLU A 285 1.11 18.67 -9.82
C GLU A 285 0.44 20.03 -10.06
N ASN A 286 0.32 20.84 -9.00
CA ASN A 286 -0.25 22.19 -9.07
C ASN A 286 0.76 23.26 -9.51
N VAL A 287 2.02 22.89 -9.77
CA VAL A 287 3.01 23.82 -10.31
C VAL A 287 2.72 24.04 -11.79
N ASN A 288 2.53 25.30 -12.18
CA ASN A 288 2.40 25.65 -13.58
C ASN A 288 3.74 25.38 -14.29
N ILE A 289 3.78 24.33 -15.10
CA ILE A 289 4.95 23.94 -15.90
C ILE A 289 4.69 24.33 -17.35
N ASN A 290 5.75 24.77 -18.05
CA ASN A 290 5.71 25.11 -19.47
C ASN A 290 5.56 23.87 -20.39
N GLY A 291 5.58 22.65 -19.83
CA GLY A 291 5.44 21.39 -20.57
C GLY A 291 6.66 21.00 -21.40
N HIS A 292 7.77 21.73 -21.29
CA HIS A 292 8.97 21.46 -22.06
C HIS A 292 9.84 20.39 -21.37
N ALA A 293 10.18 19.33 -22.11
CA ALA A 293 11.06 18.27 -21.66
C ALA A 293 12.54 18.73 -21.66
N ASN A 294 13.49 17.79 -21.49
CA ASN A 294 14.94 18.02 -21.49
C ASN A 294 15.48 18.84 -20.30
N GLY A 295 14.89 18.69 -19.11
CA GLY A 295 15.38 19.33 -17.89
C GLY A 295 14.69 20.65 -17.52
N GLU A 296 13.90 21.24 -18.42
CA GLU A 296 13.19 22.50 -18.16
C GLU A 296 12.05 22.33 -17.14
N MET A 297 11.28 21.26 -17.28
CA MET A 297 10.23 20.90 -16.32
C MET A 297 10.82 20.62 -14.94
N GLU A 298 11.88 19.82 -14.87
CA GLU A 298 12.60 19.48 -13.64
C GLU A 298 13.17 20.74 -12.97
N LEU A 299 13.74 21.66 -13.75
CA LEU A 299 14.23 22.94 -13.25
C LEU A 299 13.10 23.83 -12.72
N SER A 300 11.95 23.84 -13.39
CA SER A 300 10.77 24.61 -12.97
C SER A 300 10.20 24.09 -11.64
N LEU A 301 10.07 22.77 -11.51
CA LEU A 301 9.66 22.11 -10.26
C LEU A 301 10.66 22.39 -9.14
N MET A 302 11.97 22.26 -9.40
CA MET A 302 13.02 22.53 -8.42
C MET A 302 13.02 24.00 -7.96
N ARG A 303 12.89 24.96 -8.89
CA ARG A 303 12.78 26.39 -8.57
C ARG A 303 11.55 26.69 -7.72
N ASN A 304 10.39 26.12 -8.06
CA ASN A 304 9.17 26.27 -7.26
C ASN A 304 9.39 25.73 -5.83
N TRP A 305 9.97 24.54 -5.71
CA TRP A 305 10.25 23.91 -4.43
C TRP A 305 11.17 24.76 -3.55
N ILE A 306 12.32 25.20 -4.08
CA ILE A 306 13.28 26.06 -3.36
C ILE A 306 12.63 27.37 -2.94
N THR A 307 11.84 27.98 -3.83
CA THR A 307 11.15 29.25 -3.54
C THR A 307 10.16 29.11 -2.38
N LYS A 308 9.36 28.04 -2.37
CA LYS A 308 8.42 27.76 -1.26
C LYS A 308 9.14 27.55 0.07
N HIS A 309 10.27 26.83 0.08
CA HIS A 309 11.05 26.62 1.30
C HIS A 309 11.63 27.93 1.84
N ARG A 310 12.24 28.75 0.96
CA ARG A 310 12.76 30.07 1.36
C ARG A 310 11.67 30.99 1.90
N LEU A 311 10.50 31.00 1.26
CA LEU A 311 9.35 31.76 1.75
C LEU A 311 8.87 31.26 3.12
N HIS A 312 8.82 29.94 3.32
CA HIS A 312 8.46 29.35 4.61
C HIS A 312 9.46 29.74 5.72
N GLU A 313 10.76 29.67 5.45
CA GLU A 313 11.82 30.11 6.38
C GLU A 313 11.66 31.59 6.74
N LEU A 314 11.52 32.47 5.74
CA LEU A 314 11.32 33.91 5.95
C LEU A 314 10.07 34.21 6.81
N VAL A 315 8.97 33.49 6.58
CA VAL A 315 7.73 33.64 7.37
C VAL A 315 7.88 33.07 8.79
N SER A 316 8.65 31.99 8.95
CA SER A 316 8.87 31.34 10.26
C SER A 316 9.79 32.17 11.16
N ASP A 317 10.80 32.81 10.56
CA ASP A 317 11.80 33.63 11.25
C ASP A 317 11.33 35.07 11.51
N ALA A 318 10.23 35.49 10.89
CA ALA A 318 9.66 36.82 11.10
C ALA A 318 9.04 37.01 12.51
N CYS A 319 9.23 38.21 13.08
CA CYS A 319 8.77 38.58 14.42
C CYS A 319 7.23 38.59 14.54
N THR A 320 6.71 38.59 15.77
CA THR A 320 5.31 38.31 16.16
C THR A 320 4.20 39.07 15.40
N ASP A 321 4.48 40.25 14.83
CA ASP A 321 3.49 41.01 14.06
C ASP A 321 3.14 40.38 12.70
N ILE A 322 4.06 39.62 12.09
CA ILE A 322 3.76 38.87 10.86
C ILE A 322 3.04 37.56 11.17
N LYS A 323 3.11 37.03 12.41
CA LYS A 323 2.38 35.80 12.79
C LYS A 323 0.86 35.96 12.69
N ALA A 324 0.33 37.17 12.85
CA ALA A 324 -1.09 37.46 12.64
C ALA A 324 -1.51 37.31 11.16
N GLN A 325 -0.63 37.65 10.21
CA GLN A 325 -0.83 37.45 8.76
C GLN A 325 -0.27 36.11 8.25
N ALA A 326 0.56 35.43 9.04
CA ALA A 326 1.15 34.14 8.70
C ALA A 326 0.08 33.07 8.52
N SER A 327 -1.08 33.15 9.17
CA SER A 327 -2.21 32.25 8.92
C SER A 327 -2.69 32.28 7.46
N VAL A 328 -2.62 33.46 6.80
CA VAL A 328 -2.98 33.67 5.38
C VAL A 328 -1.88 33.16 4.45
N LEU A 329 -0.61 33.40 4.79
CA LEU A 329 0.56 32.91 4.03
C LEU A 329 0.78 31.40 4.18
N THR A 330 0.52 30.84 5.35
CA THR A 330 0.54 29.40 5.61
C THR A 330 -0.57 28.71 4.81
N HIS A 331 -1.70 29.39 4.55
CA HIS A 331 -2.75 28.87 3.67
C HIS A 331 -2.36 28.84 2.18
N LEU A 332 -1.48 29.76 1.74
CA LEU A 332 -0.89 29.81 0.40
C LEU A 332 0.27 28.81 0.21
N LEU A 333 0.99 28.50 1.30
CA LEU A 333 2.11 27.55 1.32
C LEU A 333 1.69 26.11 1.71
N SER A 334 0.52 25.95 2.35
CA SER A 334 -0.04 24.65 2.67
C SER A 334 -0.62 24.00 1.41
N PRO A 335 -0.27 22.74 1.12
CA PRO A 335 -1.01 21.95 0.13
C PRO A 335 -2.48 21.94 0.54
N HIS A 336 -3.37 22.48 -0.30
CA HIS A 336 -4.81 22.35 -0.09
C HIS A 336 -5.18 20.88 0.17
N PRO A 337 -6.22 20.60 0.97
CA PRO A 337 -6.69 19.23 1.15
C PRO A 337 -7.03 18.65 -0.22
N CYS A 338 -6.22 17.67 -0.61
CA CYS A 338 -6.28 16.87 -1.82
C CYS A 338 -7.74 16.68 -2.30
N ARG A 339 -8.09 17.38 -3.39
CA ARG A 339 -9.23 17.05 -4.24
C ARG A 339 -8.68 16.15 -5.35
N SER A 340 -9.37 15.04 -5.63
CA SER A 340 -9.02 14.02 -6.64
C SER A 340 -7.85 13.08 -6.26
N MET A 341 -7.74 11.85 -6.74
CA MET A 341 -8.61 10.88 -7.41
C MET A 341 -7.74 9.62 -7.39
N PHE A 342 -8.08 8.58 -6.62
CA PHE A 342 -7.70 7.16 -6.81
C PHE A 342 -8.52 6.31 -5.84
#